data_AF-A0A2V5VQ46-F1
#
_entry.id   AF-A0A2V5VQ46-F1
#
_cell.length_a   1.000
_cell.length_b   1.000
_cell.length_c   1.000
_cell.angle_alpha   90.00
_cell.angle_beta   90.00
_cell.angle_gamma   90.00
#
_symmetry.space_group_name_H-M   'P 1'
#
loop_
_entity.id
_entity.type
_entity.pdbx_description
1 polymer ?
#
loop_
_entity_poly.entity_id
_entity_poly.type
_entity_poly.pdbx_seq_one_letter_code
_entity_poly.pdbx_strand_id
1 'polypeptide(L)'
;MKLLKVKTARFADVVETAGRPEVYTLWQKPAQDRHLQSEVKNNRVMTIKKSGAGSEFGMVGFKEQKGASYLIFPKSLKRFENKRIVGINWDLIKT
;
A
#
# COMPACT_ATOMS: atom_id res chain seq x y z
N MET A 1 18.66 -2.67 -22.87
CA MET A 1 17.67 -3.25 -21.92
C MET A 1 16.34 -2.54 -22.09
N LYS A 2 15.26 -3.26 -22.41
CA LYS A 2 13.92 -2.68 -22.53
C LYS A 2 13.37 -2.50 -21.11
N LEU A 3 13.34 -1.26 -20.62
CA LEU A 3 12.67 -0.95 -19.35
C LEU A 3 11.20 -1.38 -19.49
N LEU A 4 10.81 -2.47 -18.84
CA LEU A 4 9.41 -2.86 -18.72
C LEU A 4 8.66 -1.64 -18.16
N LYS A 5 7.74 -1.08 -18.96
CA LYS A 5 7.00 0.12 -18.64
C LYS A 5 6.04 -0.21 -17.49
N VAL A 6 6.53 -0.12 -16.25
CA VAL A 6 5.73 -0.40 -15.05
C VAL A 6 4.58 0.59 -15.03
N LYS A 7 3.34 0.09 -15.05
CA LYS A 7 2.15 0.95 -14.95
C LYS A 7 2.15 1.63 -13.59
N THR A 8 1.94 2.94 -13.57
CA THR A 8 1.92 3.76 -12.35
C THR A 8 0.51 4.30 -12.08
N ALA A 9 0.23 4.64 -10.82
CA ALA A 9 -0.93 5.43 -10.41
C ALA A 9 -0.49 6.42 -9.31
N ARG A 10 -1.15 7.58 -9.18
CA ARG A 10 -0.84 8.52 -8.10
C ARG A 10 -1.53 8.08 -6.81
N PHE A 11 -0.88 8.32 -5.68
CA PHE A 11 -1.47 8.02 -4.37
C PHE A 11 -2.81 8.77 -4.15
N ALA A 12 -2.88 10.03 -4.60
CA ALA A 12 -4.11 10.83 -4.52
C ALA A 12 -5.29 10.14 -5.22
N ASP A 13 -5.11 9.62 -6.44
CA ASP A 13 -6.15 8.89 -7.19
C ASP A 13 -6.63 7.63 -6.43
N VAL A 14 -5.71 6.98 -5.71
CA VAL A 14 -6.04 5.82 -4.88
C VAL A 14 -6.90 6.27 -3.70
N VAL A 15 -6.52 7.33 -3.00
CA VAL A 15 -7.27 7.88 -1.87
C VAL A 15 -8.65 8.37 -2.30
N GLU A 16 -8.73 9.04 -3.44
CA GLU A 16 -10.01 9.51 -4.00
C GLU A 16 -10.95 8.34 -4.30
N THR A 17 -10.44 7.26 -4.90
CA THR A 17 -11.26 6.09 -5.20
C THR A 17 -11.60 5.26 -3.95
N ALA A 18 -10.57 4.95 -3.16
CA ALA A 18 -10.62 3.90 -2.15
C ALA A 18 -10.82 4.44 -0.73
N GLY A 19 -10.84 5.77 -0.57
CA GLY A 19 -10.94 6.47 0.72
C GLY A 19 -9.57 6.70 1.36
N ARG A 20 -9.56 7.53 2.40
CA ARG A 20 -8.36 7.79 3.21
C ARG A 20 -7.99 6.52 3.97
N PRO A 21 -6.76 6.02 3.84
CA PRO A 21 -6.33 4.86 4.59
C PRO A 21 -5.91 5.23 6.01
N GLU A 22 -5.75 4.22 6.85
CA GLU A 22 -5.18 4.30 8.20
C GLU A 22 -3.83 3.58 8.23
N VAL A 23 -2.89 4.06 9.05
CA VAL A 23 -1.60 3.39 9.27
C VAL A 23 -1.83 2.14 10.09
N TYR A 24 -1.31 1.01 9.62
CA TYR A 24 -1.41 -0.26 10.32
C TYR A 24 -0.05 -0.71 10.86
N THR A 25 0.04 -0.78 12.18
CA THR A 25 1.24 -1.25 12.91
C THR A 25 1.12 -2.74 13.19
N LEU A 26 2.16 -3.50 12.82
CA LEU A 26 2.24 -4.94 13.09
C LEU A 26 2.59 -5.20 14.56
N TRP A 27 1.58 -5.33 15.42
CA TRP A 27 1.76 -5.64 16.85
C TRP A 27 2.00 -7.12 17.15
N GLN A 28 1.71 -7.99 16.19
CA GLN A 28 1.89 -9.43 16.27
C GLN A 28 2.41 -9.99 14.95
N LYS A 29 2.77 -11.27 14.93
CA LYS A 29 3.21 -11.94 13.70
C LYS A 29 2.10 -11.83 12.64
N PRO A 30 2.39 -11.36 11.40
CA PRO A 30 1.37 -11.17 10.36
C PRO A 30 0.52 -12.42 10.07
N ALA A 31 1.10 -13.61 10.21
CA ALA A 31 0.39 -14.88 10.04
C ALA A 31 -0.64 -15.18 11.14
N GLN A 32 -0.47 -14.61 12.33
CA GLN A 32 -1.38 -14.76 13.47
C GLN A 32 -2.40 -13.62 13.54
N ASP A 33 -2.17 -12.54 12.81
CA ASP A 33 -3.07 -11.39 12.75
C ASP A 33 -4.27 -11.63 11.83
N ARG A 34 -5.37 -12.12 12.41
CA ARG A 34 -6.61 -12.38 11.66
C ARG A 34 -7.18 -11.13 10.99
N HIS A 35 -7.01 -9.96 11.60
CA HIS A 35 -7.53 -8.72 11.05
C HIS A 35 -6.75 -8.33 9.80
N LEU A 36 -5.41 -8.29 9.89
CA LEU A 36 -4.56 -8.05 8.72
C LEU A 36 -4.83 -9.06 7.61
N GLN A 37 -4.91 -10.35 7.93
CA GLN A 37 -5.18 -11.40 6.93
C GLN A 37 -6.52 -11.19 6.23
N SER A 38 -7.55 -10.72 6.95
CA SER A 38 -8.84 -10.35 6.35
C SER A 38 -8.69 -9.18 5.38
N GLU A 39 -8.02 -8.11 5.78
CA GLU A 39 -7.82 -6.92 4.93
C GLU A 39 -6.96 -7.23 3.69
N VAL A 40 -5.98 -8.13 3.81
CA VAL A 40 -5.20 -8.65 2.67
C VAL A 40 -6.11 -9.39 1.69
N LYS A 41 -6.94 -10.33 2.17
CA LYS A 41 -7.89 -11.07 1.34
C LYS A 41 -8.90 -10.16 0.64
N ASN A 42 -9.31 -9.07 1.30
CA ASN A 42 -10.21 -8.07 0.75
C ASN A 42 -9.53 -7.06 -0.21
N ASN A 43 -8.23 -7.22 -0.45
CA ASN A 43 -7.39 -6.32 -1.27
C ASN A 43 -7.40 -4.88 -0.75
N ARG A 44 -7.40 -4.69 0.57
CA ARG A 44 -7.46 -3.35 1.21
C ARG A 44 -6.12 -2.88 1.75
N VAL A 45 -5.10 -3.74 1.74
CA VAL A 45 -3.76 -3.40 2.24
C VAL A 45 -2.91 -2.83 1.12
N MET A 46 -2.19 -1.74 1.42
CA MET A 46 -1.07 -1.24 0.63
C MET A 46 0.21 -1.32 1.45
N THR A 47 1.29 -1.79 0.83
CA THR A 47 2.64 -1.75 1.40
C THR A 47 3.43 -0.61 0.78
N ILE A 48 3.89 0.33 1.60
CA ILE A 48 4.79 1.43 1.20
C ILE A 48 6.24 0.99 1.44
N LYS A 49 7.08 1.22 0.43
CA LYS A 49 8.51 0.89 0.45
C LYS A 49 9.34 2.06 -0.03
N LYS A 50 10.52 2.22 0.57
CA LYS A 50 11.57 3.10 0.07
C LYS A 50 12.34 2.38 -1.03
N SER A 51 12.54 3.05 -2.15
CA SER A 51 13.50 2.63 -3.18
C SER A 51 14.93 2.93 -2.71
N GLY A 52 15.93 2.29 -3.31
CA GLY A 52 17.34 2.55 -3.01
C GLY A 52 17.77 4.01 -3.25
N ALA A 53 17.02 4.75 -4.07
CA ALA A 53 17.23 6.18 -4.33
C ALA A 53 16.50 7.10 -3.33
N GLY A 54 15.90 6.55 -2.26
CA GLY A 54 15.22 7.31 -1.20
C GLY A 54 13.74 7.61 -1.48
N SER A 55 13.28 7.50 -2.72
CA SER A 55 11.86 7.75 -3.05
C SER A 55 10.94 6.64 -2.54
N GLU A 56 9.80 7.01 -1.98
CA GLU A 56 8.76 6.08 -1.53
C GLU A 56 7.80 5.70 -2.66
N PHE A 57 7.38 4.44 -2.66
CA PHE A 57 6.34 3.93 -3.55
C PHE A 57 5.48 2.87 -2.86
N GLY A 58 4.21 2.82 -3.24
CA GLY A 58 3.25 1.85 -2.74
C GLY A 58 3.06 0.68 -3.71
N MET A 59 2.68 -0.46 -3.16
CA MET A 59 2.18 -1.63 -3.88
C MET A 59 0.93 -2.15 -3.19
N VAL A 60 -0.05 -2.58 -3.97
CA VAL A 60 -1.24 -3.26 -3.43
C VAL A 60 -0.84 -4.63 -2.89
N GLY A 61 -1.40 -5.00 -1.74
CA GLY A 61 -1.12 -6.22 -1.01
C GLY A 61 -0.15 -6.02 0.15
N PHE A 62 -0.09 -7.04 1.01
CA PHE A 62 0.85 -7.11 2.12
C PHE A 62 2.16 -7.77 1.66
N LYS A 63 3.28 -7.08 1.88
CA LYS A 63 4.62 -7.66 1.66
C LYS A 63 5.55 -7.28 2.78
N GLU A 64 5.72 -8.21 3.71
CA GLU A 64 6.59 -8.06 4.87
C GLU A 64 8.01 -7.69 4.45
N GLN A 65 8.48 -6.53 4.88
CA GLN A 65 9.84 -6.07 4.63
C GLN A 65 10.26 -5.09 5.72
N LYS A 66 11.54 -5.14 6.12
CA LYS A 66 12.12 -4.21 7.09
C LYS A 66 11.97 -2.76 6.59
N GLY A 67 11.42 -1.90 7.44
CA GLY A 67 11.19 -0.48 7.12
C GLY A 67 10.03 -0.21 6.16
N ALA A 68 9.19 -1.21 5.85
CA ALA A 68 7.94 -0.97 5.13
C ALA A 68 6.88 -0.42 6.08
N SER A 69 6.00 0.43 5.53
CA SER A 69 4.80 0.89 6.22
C SER A 69 3.57 0.25 5.59
N TYR A 70 2.55 -0.06 6.38
CA TYR A 70 1.33 -0.68 5.89
C TYR A 70 0.16 0.27 6.08
N LEU A 71 -0.66 0.37 5.04
CA LEU A 71 -1.87 1.17 5.03
C LEU A 71 -3.07 0.27 4.79
N ILE A 72 -4.14 0.46 5.55
CA ILE A 72 -5.43 -0.22 5.33
C ILE A 72 -6.42 0.81 4.78
N PHE A 73 -6.98 0.50 3.62
CA PHE A 73 -7.98 1.33 2.96
C PHE A 73 -9.40 0.86 3.32
N PRO A 74 -10.38 1.77 3.42
CA PRO A 74 -11.76 1.39 3.69
C PRO A 74 -12.42 0.66 2.51
N LYS A 75 -11.90 0.83 1.29
CA LYS A 75 -12.37 0.13 0.08
C LYS A 75 -11.25 -0.64 -0.61
N SER A 76 -11.66 -1.59 -1.46
CA SER A 76 -10.74 -2.47 -2.19
C SER A 76 -9.84 -1.71 -3.18
N LEU A 77 -8.57 -2.07 -3.20
CA LEU A 77 -7.53 -1.58 -4.08
C LEU A 77 -7.34 -2.42 -5.34
N LYS A 78 -8.19 -3.42 -5.60
CA LYS A 78 -8.04 -4.39 -6.70
C LYS A 78 -7.80 -3.74 -8.07
N ARG A 79 -8.40 -2.57 -8.34
CA ARG A 79 -8.18 -1.80 -9.60
C ARG A 79 -6.77 -1.22 -9.77
N PHE A 80 -6.01 -1.17 -8.69
CA PHE A 80 -4.64 -0.67 -8.62
C PHE A 80 -3.61 -1.80 -8.47
N GLU A 81 -4.07 -3.06 -8.50
CA GLU A 81 -3.20 -4.22 -8.51
C GLU A 81 -2.23 -4.16 -9.71
N ASN A 82 -1.00 -4.66 -9.50
CA ASN A 82 0.08 -4.62 -10.48
C ASN A 82 0.51 -3.21 -10.94
N LYS A 83 0.08 -2.15 -10.25
CA LYS A 83 0.57 -0.78 -10.46
C LYS A 83 1.52 -0.36 -9.35
N ARG A 84 2.50 0.45 -9.73
CA ARG A 84 3.36 1.14 -8.77
C ARG A 84 2.69 2.45 -8.36
N ILE A 85 2.37 2.58 -7.08
CA ILE A 85 1.76 3.80 -6.54
C ILE A 85 2.87 4.79 -6.22
N VAL A 86 2.80 5.98 -6.79
CA VAL A 86 3.86 7.00 -6.69
C VAL A 86 3.33 8.31 -6.14
N GLY A 87 4.23 9.13 -5.59
CA GLY A 87 3.86 10.38 -4.92
C GLY A 87 3.06 10.11 -3.65
N ILE A 88 3.60 9.27 -2.77
CA ILE A 88 3.01 9.00 -1.45
C ILE A 88 2.90 10.34 -0.71
N ASN A 89 1.67 10.69 -0.32
CA ASN A 89 1.39 11.88 0.46
C ASN A 89 0.82 11.47 1.81
N TRP A 90 1.61 11.65 2.86
CA TRP A 90 1.24 11.26 4.22
C TRP A 90 0.10 12.12 4.80
N ASP A 91 -0.13 13.33 4.26
CA ASP A 91 -1.23 14.21 4.68
C ASP A 91 -2.62 13.70 4.27
N LEU A 92 -2.67 12.72 3.35
CA LEU A 92 -3.93 12.10 2.90
C LEU A 92 -4.31 10.85 3.70
N ILE A 93 -3.55 10.54 4.75
CA ILE A 93 -3.76 9.39 5.62
C ILE A 93 -4.53 9.87 6.85
N LYS A 94 -5.48 9.06 7.31
CA LYS A 94 -6.23 9.34 8.52
C LYS A 94 -5.36 9.02 9.74
N THR A 95 -5.18 10.02 10.60
CA THR A 95 -4.46 9.93 11.88
C THR A 95 -5.38 9.51 13.01
#